data_AF-A0AA51R7X3-F1
#
_entry.id   AF-A0AA51R7X3-F1
#
_cell.length_a   1.000
_cell.length_b   1.000
_cell.length_c   1.000
_cell.angle_alpha   90.00
_cell.angle_beta   90.00
_cell.angle_gamma   90.00
#
_symmetry.space_group_name_H-M   'P 1'
#
loop_
_entity.id
_entity.type
_entity.pdbx_description
1 polymer ?
#
loop_
_entity_poly.entity_id
_entity_poly.type
_entity_poly.pdbx_seq_one_letter_code
_entity_poly.pdbx_strand_id
1 'polypeptide(L)'
;MKYKITLILLFTTTLTQAQNLTQSIEQQITNARQNESTSAIDWSNYENEAMISVITPLQAYTQDSSRSVRLKSYDLLFQISLAVDSVQDSTADVTVQQGMELFLRGLNDEDNGIQGFVADRLRSFEAEMYTEDMRKLLIQKLNPRPFYYEELVLTLAYINEDSSIDLIIDDLRTQSNELSQMERWQAHIALARLGEEPALNFIVRKASELPESEDAVYEIYPSLAFTRQKEAVDVLVELVYSDEQNCSSPDPDSNRKITCAYRILEMIAPIIQDFPVAVDEATGDLDTENYEEALKTSREWLNANRSVYTLIN
;
A
#
# COMPACT_ATOMS: atom_id res chain seq x y z
N MET A 1 -5.09 43.37 -26.69
CA MET A 1 -4.43 43.84 -25.46
C MET A 1 -4.91 43.11 -24.20
N LYS A 2 -6.22 42.85 -24.04
CA LYS A 2 -6.76 42.08 -22.89
C LYS A 2 -6.15 40.67 -22.72
N TYR A 3 -6.00 39.90 -23.81
CA TYR A 3 -5.38 38.56 -23.76
C TYR A 3 -3.89 38.54 -23.35
N LYS A 4 -3.14 39.64 -23.56
CA LYS A 4 -1.72 39.72 -23.16
C LYS A 4 -1.54 39.97 -21.66
N ILE A 5 -2.50 40.64 -21.01
CA ILE A 5 -2.45 40.92 -19.57
C ILE A 5 -2.82 39.67 -18.77
N THR A 6 -3.80 38.89 -19.24
CA THR A 6 -4.19 37.62 -18.61
C THR A 6 -3.06 36.57 -18.65
N LEU A 7 -2.32 36.49 -19.77
CA LEU A 7 -1.19 35.57 -19.89
C LEU A 7 -0.06 35.91 -18.89
N ILE A 8 0.27 37.20 -18.73
CA ILE A 8 1.34 37.63 -17.81
C ILE A 8 0.98 37.30 -16.34
N LEU A 9 -0.28 37.44 -15.95
CA LEU A 9 -0.74 37.13 -14.59
C LEU A 9 -0.63 35.63 -14.25
N LEU A 10 -0.99 34.73 -15.19
CA LEU A 10 -0.88 33.28 -15.00
C LEU A 10 0.58 32.81 -14.86
N PHE A 11 1.52 33.43 -15.58
CA PHE A 11 2.95 33.11 -15.43
C PHE A 11 3.54 33.57 -14.09
N THR A 12 2.97 34.59 -13.44
CA THR A 12 3.48 35.08 -12.16
C THR A 12 3.03 34.24 -10.96
N THR A 13 1.86 33.59 -11.04
CA THR A 13 1.33 32.77 -9.94
C THR A 13 2.09 31.46 -9.80
N THR A 14 2.35 30.77 -10.91
CA THR A 14 3.12 29.50 -10.94
C THR A 14 4.54 29.68 -10.40
N LEU A 15 5.23 30.75 -10.82
CA LEU A 15 6.58 31.05 -10.36
C LEU A 15 6.63 31.33 -8.85
N THR A 16 5.62 32.01 -8.31
CA THR A 16 5.54 32.31 -6.88
C THR A 16 5.28 31.04 -6.07
N GLN A 17 4.39 30.16 -6.53
CA GLN A 17 4.16 28.86 -5.88
C GLN A 17 5.41 27.98 -5.90
N ALA A 18 6.09 27.86 -7.04
CA ALA A 18 7.32 27.08 -7.16
C ALA A 18 8.43 27.60 -6.23
N GLN A 19 8.56 28.93 -6.08
CA GLN A 19 9.52 29.53 -5.15
C GLN A 19 9.18 29.22 -3.69
N ASN A 20 7.91 29.34 -3.29
CA ASN A 20 7.46 29.01 -1.94
C ASN A 20 7.65 27.52 -1.62
N LEU A 21 7.36 26.64 -2.58
CA LEU A 21 7.57 25.20 -2.42
C LEU A 21 9.05 24.85 -2.27
N THR A 22 9.89 25.44 -3.12
CA THR A 22 11.35 25.27 -3.05
C THR A 22 11.88 25.66 -1.67
N GLN A 23 11.47 26.82 -1.16
CA GLN A 23 11.87 27.28 0.17
C GLN A 23 11.37 26.32 1.28
N SER A 24 10.15 25.80 1.15
CA SER A 24 9.59 24.83 2.09
C SER A 24 10.42 23.54 2.09
N ILE A 25 10.81 23.04 0.93
CA ILE A 25 11.67 21.85 0.79
C ILE A 25 13.06 22.11 1.35
N GLU A 26 13.69 23.23 1.03
CA GLU A 26 15.00 23.60 1.60
C GLU A 26 14.96 23.64 3.14
N GLN A 27 13.86 24.12 3.72
CA GLN A 27 13.65 24.10 5.16
C GLN A 27 13.50 22.67 5.69
N GLN A 28 12.71 21.80 5.04
CA GLN A 28 12.59 20.38 5.42
C GLN A 28 13.95 19.68 5.42
N ILE A 29 14.75 19.91 4.38
CA ILE A 29 16.09 19.31 4.22
C ILE A 29 17.07 19.87 5.28
N THR A 30 17.02 21.17 5.55
CA THR A 30 17.85 21.79 6.60
C THR A 30 17.53 21.21 7.97
N ASN A 31 16.23 21.07 8.31
CA ASN A 31 15.79 20.48 9.57
C ASN A 31 16.20 19.00 9.66
N ALA A 32 16.03 18.23 8.58
CA ALA A 32 16.47 16.84 8.54
C ALA A 32 17.98 16.72 8.80
N ARG A 33 18.80 17.63 8.25
CA ARG A 33 20.24 17.69 8.53
C ARG A 33 20.56 18.01 9.99
N GLN A 34 19.70 18.75 10.66
CA GLN A 34 19.83 19.11 12.09
C GLN A 34 19.13 18.12 13.03
N ASN A 35 18.45 17.09 12.51
CA ASN A 35 17.55 16.18 13.24
C ASN A 35 16.44 16.92 14.00
N GLU A 36 15.94 18.02 13.41
CA GLU A 36 14.83 18.79 13.96
C GLU A 36 13.50 18.31 13.39
N SER A 37 12.43 18.48 14.16
CA SER A 37 11.07 18.20 13.70
C SER A 37 10.64 19.20 12.61
N THR A 38 9.71 18.77 11.78
CA THR A 38 9.19 19.52 10.64
C THR A 38 7.68 19.41 10.61
N SER A 39 6.99 20.51 10.29
CA SER A 39 5.58 20.45 9.90
C SER A 39 5.44 19.77 8.54
N ALA A 40 4.36 19.03 8.33
CA ALA A 40 4.04 18.48 7.01
C ALA A 40 3.86 19.61 5.98
N ILE A 41 4.23 19.34 4.73
CA ILE A 41 3.87 20.21 3.60
C ILE A 41 2.42 19.88 3.24
N ASP A 42 1.57 20.89 3.19
CA ASP A 42 0.22 20.74 2.65
C ASP A 42 0.29 20.86 1.12
N TRP A 43 0.44 19.69 0.47
CA TRP A 43 0.62 19.57 -0.97
C TRP A 43 -0.58 20.05 -1.77
N SER A 44 -1.78 20.10 -1.17
CA SER A 44 -3.00 20.58 -1.82
C SER A 44 -2.94 22.08 -2.22
N ASN A 45 -1.96 22.83 -1.71
CA ASN A 45 -1.76 24.24 -2.02
C ASN A 45 -0.88 24.52 -3.25
N TYR A 46 -0.37 23.49 -3.92
CA TYR A 46 0.59 23.64 -5.02
C TYR A 46 0.07 23.01 -6.32
N GLU A 47 0.30 23.70 -7.44
CA GLU A 47 0.02 23.18 -8.78
C GLU A 47 1.06 22.10 -9.19
N ASN A 48 0.67 21.18 -10.09
CA ASN A 48 1.52 20.09 -10.58
C ASN A 48 2.86 20.60 -11.13
N GLU A 49 2.86 21.70 -11.89
CA GLU A 49 4.09 22.29 -12.43
C GLU A 49 5.05 22.76 -11.34
N ALA A 50 4.52 23.26 -10.21
CA ALA A 50 5.34 23.62 -9.06
C ALA A 50 5.93 22.36 -8.42
N MET A 51 5.15 21.28 -8.28
CA MET A 51 5.63 20.00 -7.74
C MET A 51 6.70 19.35 -8.63
N ILE A 52 6.53 19.33 -9.96
CA ILE A 52 7.55 18.85 -10.90
C ILE A 52 8.88 19.60 -10.72
N SER A 53 8.80 20.92 -10.53
CA SER A 53 9.99 21.77 -10.46
C SER A 53 10.94 21.40 -9.31
N VAL A 54 10.43 20.73 -8.27
CA VAL A 54 11.20 20.36 -7.08
C VAL A 54 11.68 18.90 -7.07
N ILE A 55 11.18 18.06 -7.97
CA ILE A 55 11.61 16.65 -8.12
C ILE A 55 13.11 16.56 -8.47
N THR A 56 13.57 17.36 -9.44
CA THR A 56 14.99 17.36 -9.85
C THR A 56 15.93 17.82 -8.72
N PRO A 57 15.66 18.92 -7.99
CA PRO A 57 16.39 19.24 -6.78
C PRO A 57 16.43 18.11 -5.74
N LEU A 58 15.29 17.44 -5.49
CA LEU A 58 15.22 16.31 -4.54
C LEU A 58 16.12 15.14 -4.95
N GLN A 59 16.28 14.86 -6.25
CA GLN A 59 17.21 13.84 -6.73
C GLN A 59 18.64 14.08 -6.21
N ALA A 60 19.11 15.33 -6.15
CA ALA A 60 20.44 15.61 -5.62
C ALA A 60 20.55 15.25 -4.13
N TYR A 61 19.50 15.51 -3.34
CA TYR A 61 19.46 15.19 -1.92
C TYR A 61 19.33 13.69 -1.62
N THR A 62 18.81 12.88 -2.56
CA THR A 62 18.88 11.41 -2.45
C THR A 62 20.30 10.86 -2.48
N GLN A 63 21.31 11.68 -2.82
CA GLN A 63 22.72 11.31 -2.83
C GLN A 63 23.53 12.05 -1.74
N ASP A 64 22.84 12.69 -0.78
CA ASP A 64 23.50 13.40 0.33
C ASP A 64 24.23 12.40 1.25
N SER A 65 25.35 12.82 1.83
CA SER A 65 26.12 11.99 2.75
C SER A 65 25.39 11.77 4.08
N SER A 66 24.42 12.62 4.42
CA SER A 66 23.55 12.44 5.58
C SER A 66 22.38 11.53 5.27
N ARG A 67 22.31 10.39 5.98
CA ARG A 67 21.17 9.47 5.98
C ARG A 67 19.83 10.18 6.20
N SER A 68 19.76 11.13 7.13
CA SER A 68 18.51 11.83 7.46
C SER A 68 18.01 12.69 6.29
N VAL A 69 18.93 13.28 5.51
CA VAL A 69 18.60 14.06 4.32
C VAL A 69 18.10 13.15 3.20
N ARG A 70 18.77 12.01 2.95
CA ARG A 70 18.32 11.04 1.96
C ARG A 70 16.93 10.49 2.28
N LEU A 71 16.71 10.06 3.53
CA LEU A 71 15.40 9.57 3.99
C LEU A 71 14.31 10.61 3.81
N LYS A 72 14.54 11.87 4.23
CA LYS A 72 13.57 12.96 4.04
C LYS A 72 13.32 13.23 2.54
N SER A 73 14.32 13.08 1.69
CA SER A 73 14.16 13.27 0.24
C SER A 73 13.27 12.19 -0.36
N TYR A 74 13.45 10.92 0.02
CA TYR A 74 12.57 9.83 -0.39
C TYR A 74 11.14 10.00 0.16
N ASP A 75 10.98 10.45 1.40
CA ASP A 75 9.68 10.79 2.00
C ASP A 75 8.95 11.91 1.22
N LEU A 76 9.66 12.97 0.83
CA LEU A 76 9.08 14.03 0.01
C LEU A 76 8.72 13.55 -1.40
N LEU A 77 9.56 12.73 -2.04
CA LEU A 77 9.24 12.13 -3.34
C LEU A 77 7.99 11.24 -3.28
N PHE A 78 7.85 10.45 -2.22
CA PHE A 78 6.67 9.64 -1.95
C PHE A 78 5.41 10.51 -1.81
N GLN A 79 5.46 11.54 -0.97
CA GLN A 79 4.32 12.42 -0.74
C GLN A 79 3.91 13.19 -2.00
N ILE A 80 4.87 13.72 -2.76
CA ILE A 80 4.59 14.38 -4.05
C ILE A 80 3.86 13.42 -4.98
N SER A 81 4.33 12.18 -5.08
CA SER A 81 3.77 11.18 -6.00
C SER A 81 2.34 10.79 -5.63
N LEU A 82 1.95 10.86 -4.35
CA LEU A 82 0.58 10.58 -3.89
C LEU A 82 -0.33 11.82 -3.88
N ALA A 83 0.24 13.03 -3.80
CA ALA A 83 -0.54 14.26 -3.68
C ALA A 83 -1.11 14.76 -5.02
N VAL A 84 -0.60 14.24 -6.14
CA VAL A 84 -0.99 14.66 -7.48
C VAL A 84 -2.36 14.08 -7.83
N ASP A 85 -3.34 14.94 -8.04
CA ASP A 85 -4.67 14.56 -8.52
C ASP A 85 -4.60 14.21 -10.02
N SER A 86 -4.95 12.96 -10.35
CA SER A 86 -4.85 12.39 -11.71
C SER A 86 -5.99 12.83 -12.64
N VAL A 87 -6.94 13.64 -12.16
CA VAL A 87 -8.12 14.02 -12.93
C VAL A 87 -7.76 15.08 -13.99
N GLN A 88 -7.40 14.59 -15.19
CA GLN A 88 -7.37 15.31 -16.49
C GLN A 88 -6.15 16.18 -16.84
N ASP A 89 -5.06 16.11 -16.10
CA ASP A 89 -3.85 16.89 -16.40
C ASP A 89 -2.69 16.00 -16.87
N SER A 90 -2.26 16.14 -18.12
CA SER A 90 -1.10 15.41 -18.66
C SER A 90 0.21 15.66 -17.89
N THR A 91 0.30 16.76 -17.12
CA THR A 91 1.45 17.03 -16.25
C THR A 91 1.37 16.26 -14.93
N ALA A 92 0.16 15.89 -14.47
CA ALA A 92 -0.05 15.06 -13.30
C ALA A 92 0.67 13.71 -13.48
N ASP A 93 0.41 13.03 -14.60
CA ASP A 93 1.06 11.76 -14.95
C ASP A 93 2.59 11.89 -14.94
N VAL A 94 3.14 12.94 -15.54
CA VAL A 94 4.60 13.16 -15.56
C VAL A 94 5.15 13.37 -14.15
N THR A 95 4.45 14.09 -13.29
CA THR A 95 4.85 14.34 -11.89
C THR A 95 4.91 13.04 -11.11
N VAL A 96 3.84 12.24 -11.17
CA VAL A 96 3.74 10.94 -10.48
C VAL A 96 4.86 10.02 -10.96
N GLN A 97 5.03 9.89 -12.28
CA GLN A 97 6.02 8.98 -12.85
C GLN A 97 7.44 9.36 -12.45
N GLN A 98 7.84 10.63 -12.58
CA GLN A 98 9.19 11.06 -12.19
C GLN A 98 9.43 10.92 -10.68
N GLY A 99 8.43 11.26 -9.87
CA GLY A 99 8.49 11.13 -8.42
C GLY A 99 8.67 9.68 -7.99
N MET A 100 7.85 8.78 -8.53
CA MET A 100 7.93 7.34 -8.27
C MET A 100 9.23 6.72 -8.77
N GLU A 101 9.69 7.05 -9.99
CA GLU A 101 10.95 6.54 -10.53
C GLU A 101 12.13 6.88 -9.60
N LEU A 102 12.17 8.11 -9.09
CA LEU A 102 13.20 8.55 -8.16
C LEU A 102 13.01 7.92 -6.78
N PHE A 103 11.78 7.80 -6.29
CA PHE A 103 11.47 7.12 -5.03
C PHE A 103 11.98 5.67 -5.03
N LEU A 104 11.69 4.92 -6.09
CA LEU A 104 12.10 3.52 -6.25
C LEU A 104 13.63 3.34 -6.29
N ARG A 105 14.40 4.38 -6.62
CA ARG A 105 15.87 4.30 -6.52
C ARG A 105 16.33 4.08 -5.08
N GLY A 106 15.53 4.42 -4.07
CA GLY A 106 15.87 4.16 -2.67
C GLY A 106 15.94 2.67 -2.32
N LEU A 107 15.41 1.77 -3.16
CA LEU A 107 15.68 0.32 -3.09
C LEU A 107 17.16 -0.04 -3.39
N ASN A 108 17.96 0.95 -3.83
CA ASN A 108 19.40 0.84 -4.05
C ASN A 108 20.22 1.74 -3.08
N ASP A 109 19.59 2.39 -2.09
CA ASP A 109 20.33 3.20 -1.12
C ASP A 109 21.33 2.32 -0.35
N GLU A 110 22.46 2.88 0.07
CA GLU A 110 23.44 2.16 0.89
C GLU A 110 22.91 1.81 2.30
N ASP A 111 21.90 2.53 2.80
CA ASP A 111 21.29 2.32 4.11
C ASP A 111 20.08 1.40 4.03
N ASN A 112 20.17 0.24 4.71
CA ASN A 112 19.08 -0.73 4.74
C ASN A 112 17.77 -0.16 5.32
N GLY A 113 17.85 0.81 6.23
CA GLY A 113 16.64 1.45 6.77
C GLY A 113 15.93 2.32 5.73
N ILE A 114 16.65 2.90 4.77
CA ILE A 114 16.05 3.61 3.64
C ILE A 114 15.43 2.63 2.64
N GLN A 115 16.13 1.53 2.31
CA GLN A 115 15.54 0.56 1.37
C GLN A 115 14.26 -0.07 1.96
N GLY A 116 14.26 -0.39 3.27
CA GLY A 116 13.06 -0.83 3.99
C GLY A 116 11.95 0.22 3.98
N PHE A 117 12.26 1.49 4.29
CA PHE A 117 11.29 2.59 4.22
C PHE A 117 10.59 2.70 2.86
N VAL A 118 11.36 2.52 1.78
CA VAL A 118 10.84 2.54 0.41
C VAL A 118 9.99 1.30 0.13
N ALA A 119 10.48 0.11 0.49
CA ALA A 119 9.79 -1.16 0.28
C ALA A 119 8.42 -1.23 0.98
N ASP A 120 8.33 -0.75 2.22
CA ASP A 120 7.10 -0.73 3.03
C ASP A 120 5.97 0.08 2.39
N ARG A 121 6.31 1.04 1.53
CA ARG A 121 5.39 2.02 0.94
C ARG A 121 5.03 1.75 -0.52
N LEU A 122 5.59 0.71 -1.12
CA LEU A 122 5.34 0.41 -2.53
C LEU A 122 3.83 0.21 -2.79
N ARG A 123 3.16 -0.56 -1.94
CA ARG A 123 1.70 -0.81 -2.10
C ARG A 123 0.80 0.38 -1.71
N SER A 124 1.36 1.54 -1.39
CA SER A 124 0.58 2.78 -1.23
C SER A 124 0.31 3.48 -2.56
N PHE A 125 1.02 3.11 -3.63
CA PHE A 125 0.73 3.55 -4.99
C PHE A 125 -0.29 2.63 -5.63
N GLU A 126 -1.18 3.19 -6.45
CA GLU A 126 -2.10 2.39 -7.26
C GLU A 126 -1.33 1.52 -8.27
N ALA A 127 -1.84 0.33 -8.57
CA ALA A 127 -1.18 -0.64 -9.43
C ALA A 127 -0.90 -0.10 -10.85
N GLU A 128 -1.79 0.75 -11.36
CA GLU A 128 -1.70 1.40 -12.67
C GLU A 128 -0.58 2.44 -12.76
N MET A 129 -0.11 2.95 -11.61
CA MET A 129 0.97 3.94 -11.58
C MET A 129 2.33 3.32 -11.91
N TYR A 130 2.46 2.00 -11.87
CA TYR A 130 3.71 1.30 -12.17
C TYR A 130 3.92 1.10 -13.67
N THR A 131 4.89 1.83 -14.24
CA THR A 131 5.33 1.62 -15.62
C THR A 131 6.06 0.29 -15.80
N GLU A 132 6.14 -0.16 -17.05
CA GLU A 132 6.91 -1.34 -17.46
C GLU A 132 8.36 -1.34 -16.96
N ASP A 133 9.02 -0.17 -16.93
CA ASP A 133 10.41 -0.10 -16.49
C ASP A 133 10.54 -0.16 -14.96
N MET A 134 9.57 0.38 -14.22
CA MET A 134 9.48 0.19 -12.77
C MET A 134 9.21 -1.27 -12.41
N ARG A 135 8.31 -1.94 -13.14
CA ARG A 135 8.01 -3.37 -12.98
C ARG A 135 9.27 -4.22 -13.18
N LYS A 136 10.01 -3.99 -14.27
CA LYS A 136 11.30 -4.65 -14.53
C LYS A 136 12.32 -4.40 -13.43
N LEU A 137 12.39 -3.17 -12.90
CA LEU A 137 13.28 -2.85 -11.78
C LEU A 137 12.94 -3.70 -10.54
N LEU A 138 11.64 -3.80 -10.19
CA LEU A 138 11.20 -4.60 -9.04
C LEU A 138 11.48 -6.10 -9.25
N ILE A 139 11.25 -6.63 -10.45
CA ILE A 139 11.58 -8.03 -10.77
C ILE A 139 13.08 -8.30 -10.63
N GLN A 140 13.92 -7.40 -11.16
CA GLN A 140 15.38 -7.51 -11.03
C GLN A 140 15.83 -7.51 -9.57
N LYS A 141 15.06 -6.88 -8.68
CA LYS A 141 15.36 -6.84 -7.25
C LYS A 141 15.09 -8.14 -6.51
N LEU A 142 14.41 -9.11 -7.10
CA LEU A 142 14.26 -10.44 -6.50
C LEU A 142 15.58 -11.21 -6.46
N ASN A 143 16.54 -10.90 -7.35
CA ASN A 143 17.80 -11.63 -7.44
C ASN A 143 19.02 -10.68 -7.58
N PRO A 144 19.90 -10.58 -6.56
CA PRO A 144 19.91 -11.37 -5.33
C PRO A 144 18.76 -11.01 -4.38
N ARG A 145 18.33 -12.00 -3.57
CA ARG A 145 17.27 -11.85 -2.58
C ARG A 145 17.56 -10.65 -1.65
N PRO A 146 16.67 -9.63 -1.60
CA PRO A 146 16.84 -8.49 -0.72
C PRO A 146 16.35 -8.83 0.71
N PHE A 147 16.71 -8.00 1.69
CA PHE A 147 16.21 -8.20 3.06
C PHE A 147 14.74 -7.76 3.23
N TYR A 148 14.18 -7.00 2.27
CA TYR A 148 12.77 -6.61 2.17
C TYR A 148 12.00 -7.53 1.18
N TYR A 149 12.40 -8.81 1.12
CA TYR A 149 11.84 -9.76 0.18
C TYR A 149 10.32 -9.90 0.33
N GLU A 150 9.83 -9.88 1.57
CA GLU A 150 8.41 -9.96 1.93
C GLU A 150 7.60 -8.84 1.26
N GLU A 151 8.05 -7.60 1.41
CA GLU A 151 7.39 -6.43 0.83
C GLU A 151 7.46 -6.47 -0.70
N LEU A 152 8.57 -6.93 -1.26
CA LEU A 152 8.78 -6.98 -2.70
C LEU A 152 7.86 -7.98 -3.40
N VAL A 153 7.76 -9.22 -2.90
CA VAL A 153 6.89 -10.24 -3.53
C VAL A 153 5.42 -9.86 -3.43
N LEU A 154 4.99 -9.29 -2.30
CA LEU A 154 3.63 -8.78 -2.15
C LEU A 154 3.36 -7.60 -3.08
N THR A 155 4.34 -6.72 -3.30
CA THR A 155 4.18 -5.61 -4.25
C THR A 155 4.01 -6.12 -5.67
N LEU A 156 4.85 -7.07 -6.11
CA LEU A 156 4.75 -7.68 -7.44
C LEU A 156 3.39 -8.35 -7.67
N ALA A 157 2.87 -9.04 -6.65
CA ALA A 157 1.54 -9.63 -6.69
C ALA A 157 0.42 -8.57 -6.68
N TYR A 158 0.57 -7.51 -5.88
CA TYR A 158 -0.39 -6.40 -5.82
C TYR A 158 -0.58 -5.75 -7.20
N ILE A 159 0.53 -5.50 -7.90
CA ILE A 159 0.52 -4.90 -9.24
C ILE A 159 0.27 -5.90 -10.39
N ASN A 160 -0.09 -7.15 -10.06
CA ASN A 160 -0.36 -8.26 -11.00
C ASN A 160 0.80 -8.53 -11.98
N GLU A 161 2.03 -8.65 -11.47
CA GLU A 161 3.22 -8.89 -12.29
C GLU A 161 3.50 -10.38 -12.51
N ASP A 162 2.84 -10.98 -13.49
CA ASP A 162 2.94 -12.41 -13.83
C ASP A 162 4.38 -12.87 -14.13
N SER A 163 5.22 -11.98 -14.65
CA SER A 163 6.61 -12.33 -14.99
C SER A 163 7.49 -12.62 -13.76
N SER A 164 7.00 -12.34 -12.55
CA SER A 164 7.64 -12.66 -11.28
C SER A 164 7.37 -14.09 -10.78
N ILE A 165 6.33 -14.77 -11.28
CA ILE A 165 5.84 -16.06 -10.76
C ILE A 165 6.95 -17.12 -10.71
N ASP A 166 7.65 -17.33 -11.84
CA ASP A 166 8.69 -18.36 -11.94
C ASP A 166 9.87 -18.10 -11.00
N LEU A 167 10.20 -16.82 -10.76
CA LEU A 167 11.28 -16.43 -9.84
C LEU A 167 10.91 -16.75 -8.39
N ILE A 168 9.68 -16.40 -7.98
CA ILE A 168 9.19 -16.66 -6.63
C ILE A 168 9.08 -18.18 -6.38
N ILE A 169 8.61 -18.94 -7.37
CA ILE A 169 8.59 -20.41 -7.31
C ILE A 169 10.02 -20.97 -7.19
N ASP A 170 10.98 -20.44 -7.96
CA ASP A 170 12.36 -20.90 -7.89
C ASP A 170 13.00 -20.59 -6.53
N ASP A 171 12.74 -19.43 -5.93
CA ASP A 171 13.19 -19.08 -4.58
C ASP A 171 12.60 -20.03 -3.53
N LEU A 172 11.30 -20.31 -3.60
CA LEU A 172 10.65 -21.30 -2.72
C LEU A 172 11.24 -22.71 -2.85
N ARG A 173 11.78 -23.07 -4.02
CA ARG A 173 12.37 -24.40 -4.26
C ARG A 173 13.84 -24.46 -3.87
N THR A 174 14.63 -23.50 -4.35
CA THR A 174 16.11 -23.52 -4.28
C THR A 174 16.63 -22.92 -2.99
N GLN A 175 15.95 -21.92 -2.44
CA GLN A 175 16.31 -21.22 -1.21
C GLN A 175 15.38 -21.58 -0.05
N SER A 176 14.63 -22.69 -0.17
CA SER A 176 13.66 -23.15 0.84
C SER A 176 14.19 -23.17 2.28
N ASN A 177 15.46 -23.54 2.48
CA ASN A 177 16.11 -23.60 3.79
C ASN A 177 16.63 -22.25 4.30
N GLU A 178 16.78 -21.27 3.40
CA GLU A 178 17.27 -19.92 3.71
C GLU A 178 16.13 -18.93 3.92
N LEU A 179 14.94 -19.22 3.42
CA LEU A 179 13.76 -18.40 3.65
C LEU A 179 13.29 -18.54 5.10
N SER A 180 12.89 -17.43 5.70
CA SER A 180 12.18 -17.39 6.97
C SER A 180 10.79 -18.03 6.81
N GLN A 181 10.11 -18.32 7.92
CA GLN A 181 8.71 -18.79 7.84
C GLN A 181 7.79 -17.72 7.25
N MET A 182 8.06 -16.44 7.57
CA MET A 182 7.29 -15.32 7.07
C MET A 182 7.55 -15.10 5.56
N GLU A 183 8.81 -15.13 5.11
CA GLU A 183 9.16 -15.03 3.69
C GLU A 183 8.47 -16.12 2.84
N ARG A 184 8.44 -17.36 3.35
CA ARG A 184 7.71 -18.46 2.68
C ARG A 184 6.21 -18.22 2.65
N TRP A 185 5.64 -17.72 3.75
CA TRP A 185 4.22 -17.37 3.82
C TRP A 185 3.87 -16.29 2.80
N GLN A 186 4.60 -15.17 2.79
CA GLN A 186 4.35 -14.06 1.87
C GLN A 186 4.57 -14.45 0.40
N ALA A 187 5.56 -15.30 0.10
CA ALA A 187 5.72 -15.85 -1.25
C ALA A 187 4.49 -16.69 -1.68
N HIS A 188 3.93 -17.52 -0.80
CA HIS A 188 2.70 -18.26 -1.12
C HIS A 188 1.49 -17.33 -1.27
N ILE A 189 1.37 -16.28 -0.45
CA ILE A 189 0.31 -15.28 -0.57
C ILE A 189 0.40 -14.52 -1.90
N ALA A 190 1.61 -14.11 -2.29
CA ALA A 190 1.87 -13.45 -3.56
C ALA A 190 1.50 -14.35 -4.75
N LEU A 191 1.96 -15.61 -4.76
CA LEU A 191 1.64 -16.58 -5.81
C LEU A 191 0.14 -16.88 -5.87
N ALA A 192 -0.53 -17.03 -4.73
CA ALA A 192 -1.97 -17.24 -4.70
C ALA A 192 -2.74 -16.06 -5.31
N ARG A 193 -2.33 -14.81 -5.03
CA ARG A 193 -2.90 -13.63 -5.67
C ARG A 193 -2.73 -13.66 -7.19
N LEU A 194 -1.55 -14.06 -7.66
CA LEU A 194 -1.22 -14.23 -9.08
C LEU A 194 -1.88 -15.46 -9.74
N GLY A 195 -2.74 -16.19 -9.02
CA GLY A 195 -3.53 -17.29 -9.57
C GLY A 195 -2.86 -18.66 -9.52
N GLU A 196 -1.75 -18.82 -8.79
CA GLU A 196 -1.08 -20.10 -8.65
C GLU A 196 -1.81 -21.03 -7.67
N GLU A 197 -2.58 -21.95 -8.24
CA GLU A 197 -3.40 -22.94 -7.53
C GLU A 197 -2.67 -23.69 -6.40
N PRO A 198 -1.42 -24.19 -6.55
CA PRO A 198 -0.75 -24.89 -5.45
C PRO A 198 -0.52 -23.99 -4.23
N ALA A 199 -0.25 -22.70 -4.45
CA ALA A 199 -0.06 -21.73 -3.40
C ALA A 199 -1.39 -21.35 -2.74
N LEU A 200 -2.44 -21.14 -3.53
CA LEU A 200 -3.81 -20.90 -3.03
C LEU A 200 -4.29 -22.05 -2.13
N ASN A 201 -4.14 -23.28 -2.59
CA ASN A 201 -4.50 -24.47 -1.81
C ASN A 201 -3.69 -24.58 -0.51
N PHE A 202 -2.41 -24.21 -0.55
CA PHE A 202 -1.56 -24.19 0.65
C PHE A 202 -2.09 -23.20 1.70
N ILE A 203 -2.38 -21.96 1.31
CA ILE A 203 -2.82 -20.91 2.24
C ILE A 203 -4.22 -21.16 2.77
N VAL A 204 -5.16 -21.62 1.92
CA VAL A 204 -6.54 -21.95 2.31
C VAL A 204 -6.55 -23.05 3.35
N ARG A 205 -5.79 -24.14 3.10
CA ARG A 205 -5.65 -25.24 4.06
C ARG A 205 -5.08 -24.73 5.39
N LYS A 206 -4.01 -23.93 5.34
CA LYS A 206 -3.34 -23.43 6.55
C LYS A 206 -4.24 -22.54 7.38
N ALA A 207 -4.96 -21.61 6.75
CA ALA A 207 -5.86 -20.73 7.45
C ALA A 207 -7.08 -21.47 8.02
N SER A 208 -7.61 -22.46 7.29
CA SER A 208 -8.75 -23.28 7.74
C SER A 208 -8.41 -24.20 8.92
N GLU A 209 -7.13 -24.51 9.13
CA GLU A 209 -6.64 -25.30 10.27
C GLU A 209 -6.45 -24.46 11.55
N LEU A 210 -6.45 -23.12 11.45
CA LEU A 210 -6.23 -22.25 12.60
C LEU A 210 -7.52 -22.05 13.41
N PRO A 211 -7.44 -22.05 14.75
CA PRO A 211 -8.56 -21.62 15.57
C PRO A 211 -8.86 -20.14 15.32
N GLU A 212 -10.13 -19.76 15.41
CA GLU A 212 -10.53 -18.35 15.39
C GLU A 212 -9.96 -17.65 16.62
N SER A 213 -8.98 -16.78 16.42
CA SER A 213 -8.33 -16.02 17.48
C SER A 213 -8.00 -14.62 17.01
N GLU A 214 -7.78 -13.74 17.98
CA GLU A 214 -7.30 -12.39 17.74
C GLU A 214 -5.98 -12.38 16.95
N ASP A 215 -5.04 -13.26 17.29
CA ASP A 215 -3.77 -13.40 16.58
C ASP A 215 -4.00 -13.79 15.11
N ALA A 216 -4.93 -14.71 14.83
CA ALA A 216 -5.24 -15.12 13.45
C ALA A 216 -5.86 -13.95 12.66
N VAL A 217 -6.71 -13.16 13.30
CA VAL A 217 -7.34 -11.97 12.72
C VAL A 217 -6.33 -10.91 12.33
N TYR A 218 -5.28 -10.65 13.12
CA TYR A 218 -4.31 -9.61 12.78
C TYR A 218 -3.14 -10.11 11.93
N GLU A 219 -2.73 -11.37 12.10
CA GLU A 219 -1.47 -11.86 11.49
C GLU A 219 -1.70 -12.69 10.22
N ILE A 220 -2.85 -13.36 10.09
CA ILE A 220 -3.08 -14.36 9.01
C ILE A 220 -4.21 -13.97 8.06
N TYR A 221 -5.38 -13.62 8.59
CA TYR A 221 -6.58 -13.34 7.80
C TYR A 221 -6.45 -12.16 6.82
N PRO A 222 -5.69 -11.08 7.12
CA PRO A 222 -5.45 -10.01 6.15
C PRO A 222 -4.74 -10.52 4.90
N SER A 223 -3.88 -11.55 5.03
CA SER A 223 -3.21 -12.16 3.88
C SER A 223 -4.20 -12.91 2.97
N LEU A 224 -5.27 -13.50 3.50
CA LEU A 224 -6.32 -14.11 2.68
C LEU A 224 -7.09 -13.07 1.87
N ALA A 225 -7.50 -11.98 2.52
CA ALA A 225 -8.15 -10.84 1.87
C ALA A 225 -7.26 -10.22 0.78
N PHE A 226 -5.95 -10.12 1.05
CA PHE A 226 -4.97 -9.62 0.08
C PHE A 226 -4.96 -10.43 -1.23
N THR A 227 -5.19 -11.75 -1.18
CA THR A 227 -5.10 -12.58 -2.40
C THR A 227 -6.12 -12.26 -3.47
N ARG A 228 -7.26 -11.68 -3.10
CA ARG A 228 -8.42 -11.49 -4.00
C ARG A 228 -8.85 -12.78 -4.72
N GLN A 229 -8.56 -13.94 -4.13
CA GLN A 229 -9.05 -15.23 -4.59
C GLN A 229 -10.30 -15.61 -3.82
N LYS A 230 -11.37 -15.98 -4.53
CA LYS A 230 -12.68 -16.25 -3.92
C LYS A 230 -12.58 -17.36 -2.87
N GLU A 231 -11.81 -18.40 -3.14
CA GLU A 231 -11.59 -19.55 -2.26
C GLU A 231 -10.92 -19.14 -0.94
N ALA A 232 -9.99 -18.19 -0.96
CA ALA A 232 -9.36 -17.64 0.23
C ALA A 232 -10.32 -16.73 1.01
N VAL A 233 -11.07 -15.87 0.31
CA VAL A 233 -12.07 -15.00 0.94
C VAL A 233 -13.26 -15.81 1.50
N ASP A 234 -13.61 -16.94 0.89
CA ASP A 234 -14.67 -17.83 1.40
C ASP A 234 -14.35 -18.38 2.79
N VAL A 235 -13.07 -18.58 3.13
CA VAL A 235 -12.64 -18.91 4.50
C VAL A 235 -13.03 -17.81 5.47
N LEU A 236 -12.79 -16.54 5.10
CA LEU A 236 -13.19 -15.38 5.91
C LEU A 236 -14.71 -15.24 6.01
N VAL A 237 -15.42 -15.44 4.89
CA VAL A 237 -16.89 -15.41 4.85
C VAL A 237 -17.51 -16.44 5.80
N GLU A 238 -16.92 -17.63 5.92
CA GLU A 238 -17.40 -18.62 6.90
C GLU A 238 -17.24 -18.13 8.34
N LEU A 239 -16.12 -17.50 8.66
CA LEU A 239 -15.84 -16.98 9.99
C LEU A 239 -16.77 -15.82 10.38
N VAL A 240 -17.35 -15.09 9.42
CA VAL A 240 -18.38 -14.07 9.71
C VAL A 240 -19.61 -14.66 10.41
N TYR A 241 -19.91 -15.96 10.21
CA TYR A 241 -21.03 -16.64 10.88
C TYR A 241 -20.70 -17.12 12.29
N SER A 242 -19.45 -16.99 12.74
CA SER A 242 -19.07 -17.35 14.10
C SER A 242 -19.56 -16.32 15.12
N ASP A 243 -20.07 -16.82 16.24
CA ASP A 243 -20.44 -16.02 17.41
C ASP A 243 -19.41 -16.17 18.55
N GLU A 244 -18.26 -16.80 18.29
CA GLU A 244 -17.20 -16.95 19.28
C GLU A 244 -16.59 -15.60 19.66
N GLN A 245 -16.49 -15.32 20.97
CA GLN A 245 -15.97 -14.07 21.48
C GLN A 245 -14.47 -14.18 21.79
N ASN A 246 -13.65 -14.29 20.74
CA ASN A 246 -12.20 -14.48 20.88
C ASN A 246 -11.37 -13.21 20.58
N CYS A 247 -11.99 -12.13 20.11
CA CYS A 247 -11.32 -10.88 19.76
C CYS A 247 -11.51 -9.78 20.82
N SER A 248 -10.57 -8.84 20.94
CA SER A 248 -10.71 -7.72 21.87
C SER A 248 -11.52 -6.56 21.28
N SER A 249 -12.20 -5.83 22.16
CA SER A 249 -12.90 -4.61 21.79
C SER A 249 -11.95 -3.55 21.22
N PRO A 250 -12.37 -2.73 20.24
CA PRO A 250 -11.63 -1.54 19.82
C PRO A 250 -11.49 -0.50 20.93
N ASP A 251 -12.38 -0.51 21.93
CA ASP A 251 -12.33 0.41 23.05
C ASP A 251 -11.18 0.05 24.00
N PRO A 252 -10.13 0.89 24.11
CA PRO A 252 -8.96 0.60 24.94
C PRO A 252 -9.29 0.54 26.44
N ASP A 253 -10.42 1.10 26.87
CA ASP A 253 -10.89 1.02 28.26
C ASP A 253 -11.72 -0.25 28.53
N SER A 254 -11.98 -1.05 27.50
CA SER A 254 -12.80 -2.26 27.56
C SER A 254 -11.96 -3.52 27.40
N ASN A 255 -11.91 -4.33 28.47
CA ASN A 255 -11.35 -5.69 28.40
C ASN A 255 -12.37 -6.73 27.90
N ARG A 256 -13.50 -6.30 27.33
CA ARG A 256 -14.54 -7.22 26.85
C ARG A 256 -14.08 -7.90 25.58
N LYS A 257 -14.35 -9.19 25.50
CA LYS A 257 -14.21 -9.94 24.26
C LYS A 257 -15.47 -9.77 23.40
N ILE A 258 -15.25 -9.69 22.11
CA ILE A 258 -16.26 -9.52 21.05
C ILE A 258 -16.08 -10.62 20.00
N THR A 259 -17.09 -10.80 19.14
CA THR A 259 -16.95 -11.69 17.98
C THR A 259 -15.87 -11.14 17.04
N CYS A 260 -15.02 -12.03 16.51
CA CYS A 260 -14.04 -11.66 15.50
C CYS A 260 -14.70 -11.32 14.16
N ALA A 261 -15.97 -11.72 13.95
CA ALA A 261 -16.72 -11.40 12.76
C ALA A 261 -16.72 -9.89 12.43
N TYR A 262 -16.72 -9.01 13.43
CA TYR A 262 -16.62 -7.57 13.20
C TYR A 262 -15.33 -7.18 12.48
N ARG A 263 -14.19 -7.71 12.94
CA ARG A 263 -12.87 -7.47 12.31
C ARG A 263 -12.77 -8.09 10.93
N ILE A 264 -13.42 -9.23 10.74
CA ILE A 264 -13.44 -9.89 9.44
C ILE A 264 -14.28 -9.11 8.42
N LEU A 265 -15.38 -8.48 8.86
CA LEU A 265 -16.16 -7.58 8.00
C LEU A 265 -15.33 -6.38 7.53
N GLU A 266 -14.52 -5.79 8.40
CA GLU A 266 -13.59 -4.69 8.04
C GLU A 266 -12.62 -5.11 6.91
N MET A 267 -12.20 -6.38 6.90
CA MET A 267 -11.32 -6.90 5.85
C MET A 267 -12.04 -7.21 4.53
N ILE A 268 -13.25 -7.79 4.59
CA ILE A 268 -13.94 -8.25 3.38
C ILE A 268 -14.84 -7.19 2.72
N ALA A 269 -15.33 -6.21 3.49
CA ALA A 269 -16.19 -5.15 2.99
C ALA A 269 -15.57 -4.35 1.83
N PRO A 270 -14.30 -3.88 1.90
CA PRO A 270 -13.71 -3.13 0.79
C PRO A 270 -13.31 -3.99 -0.43
N ILE A 271 -13.42 -5.32 -0.34
CA ILE A 271 -12.91 -6.23 -1.38
C ILE A 271 -14.02 -7.01 -2.09
N ILE A 272 -15.21 -7.11 -1.51
CA ILE A 272 -16.38 -7.73 -2.13
C ILE A 272 -17.19 -6.64 -2.85
N GLN A 273 -17.49 -6.87 -4.12
CA GLN A 273 -18.29 -5.94 -4.91
C GLN A 273 -19.72 -5.85 -4.36
N ASP A 274 -20.24 -4.62 -4.25
CA ASP A 274 -21.60 -4.31 -3.78
C ASP A 274 -21.92 -4.83 -2.36
N PHE A 275 -20.91 -4.95 -1.49
CA PHE A 275 -21.09 -5.36 -0.10
C PHE A 275 -21.92 -4.31 0.67
N PRO A 276 -22.83 -4.70 1.59
CA PRO A 276 -23.86 -3.80 2.12
C PRO A 276 -23.38 -2.85 3.22
N VAL A 277 -22.13 -2.98 3.67
CA VAL A 277 -21.50 -2.13 4.68
C VAL A 277 -20.17 -1.63 4.15
N ALA A 278 -19.79 -0.41 4.54
CA ALA A 278 -18.53 0.21 4.17
C ALA A 278 -17.57 0.27 5.37
N VAL A 279 -16.33 0.61 5.08
CA VAL A 279 -15.32 0.95 6.08
C VAL A 279 -14.98 2.44 5.96
N ASP A 280 -14.60 3.05 7.07
CA ASP A 280 -14.04 4.40 7.08
C ASP A 280 -12.67 4.39 6.39
N GLU A 281 -12.46 5.29 5.44
CA GLU A 281 -11.23 5.33 4.64
C GLU A 281 -9.99 5.71 5.48
N ALA A 282 -10.16 6.43 6.60
CA ALA A 282 -9.06 6.89 7.42
C ALA A 282 -8.66 5.87 8.50
N THR A 283 -9.60 5.14 9.08
CA THR A 283 -9.32 4.16 10.15
C THR A 283 -9.34 2.71 9.68
N GLY A 284 -10.09 2.39 8.63
CA GLY A 284 -10.35 1.03 8.19
C GLY A 284 -11.38 0.27 9.04
N ASP A 285 -11.96 0.90 10.06
CA ASP A 285 -13.06 0.32 10.84
C ASP A 285 -14.37 0.36 10.06
N LEU A 286 -15.38 -0.40 10.48
CA LEU A 286 -16.72 -0.30 9.87
C LEU A 286 -17.28 1.12 10.04
N ASP A 287 -17.79 1.70 8.94
CA ASP A 287 -18.50 2.98 8.97
C ASP A 287 -19.92 2.78 9.51
N THR A 288 -20.02 2.57 10.82
CA THR A 288 -21.28 2.32 11.51
C THR A 288 -21.21 2.66 13.00
N GLU A 289 -22.32 3.15 13.54
CA GLU A 289 -22.52 3.29 14.99
C GLU A 289 -23.04 1.99 15.63
N ASN A 290 -23.50 1.01 14.82
CA ASN A 290 -24.16 -0.20 15.30
C ASN A 290 -23.58 -1.47 14.65
N TYR A 291 -22.50 -1.96 15.24
CA TYR A 291 -21.80 -3.17 14.79
C TYR A 291 -22.71 -4.41 14.74
N GLU A 292 -23.64 -4.58 15.68
CA GLU A 292 -24.57 -5.73 15.68
C GLU A 292 -25.49 -5.73 14.45
N GLU A 293 -26.00 -4.56 14.08
CA GLU A 293 -26.84 -4.38 12.89
C GLU A 293 -26.04 -4.53 11.60
N ALA A 294 -24.80 -4.02 11.56
CA ALA A 294 -23.89 -4.22 10.44
C ALA A 294 -23.60 -5.72 10.22
N LEU A 295 -23.30 -6.47 11.29
CA LEU A 295 -23.07 -7.90 11.21
C LEU A 295 -24.30 -8.68 10.74
N LYS A 296 -25.48 -8.34 11.27
CA LYS A 296 -26.73 -8.94 10.84
C LYS A 296 -26.98 -8.70 9.34
N THR A 297 -26.84 -7.45 8.89
CA THR A 297 -27.03 -7.05 7.49
C THR A 297 -26.07 -7.79 6.57
N SER A 298 -24.79 -7.87 6.95
CA SER A 298 -23.76 -8.59 6.20
C SER A 298 -24.05 -10.09 6.11
N ARG A 299 -24.48 -10.75 7.20
CA ARG A 299 -24.88 -12.17 7.19
C ARG A 299 -26.10 -12.41 6.30
N GLU A 300 -27.11 -11.53 6.33
CA GLU A 300 -28.28 -11.63 5.46
C GLU A 300 -27.90 -11.49 3.98
N TRP A 301 -27.05 -10.53 3.64
CA TRP A 301 -26.55 -10.35 2.27
C TRP A 301 -25.69 -11.52 1.81
N LEU A 302 -24.77 -12.01 2.66
CA LEU A 302 -23.93 -13.16 2.34
C LEU A 302 -24.78 -14.40 2.12
N ASN A 303 -25.81 -14.66 2.93
CA ASN A 303 -26.72 -15.79 2.69
C ASN A 303 -27.38 -15.76 1.30
N ALA A 304 -27.67 -14.56 0.77
CA ALA A 304 -28.26 -14.40 -0.55
C ALA A 304 -27.24 -14.46 -1.70
N ASN A 305 -25.98 -14.03 -1.46
CA ASN A 305 -25.00 -13.78 -2.52
C ASN A 305 -23.73 -14.65 -2.44
N ARG A 306 -23.57 -15.51 -1.43
CA ARG A 306 -22.32 -16.25 -1.15
C ARG A 306 -21.76 -17.04 -2.34
N SER A 307 -22.62 -17.60 -3.18
CA SER A 307 -22.23 -18.39 -4.34
C SER A 307 -21.91 -17.56 -5.59
N VAL A 308 -22.25 -16.27 -5.59
CA VAL A 308 -22.24 -15.42 -6.80
C VAL A 308 -21.53 -14.08 -6.61
N TYR A 309 -21.10 -13.72 -5.40
CA TYR A 309 -20.36 -12.47 -5.20
C TYR A 309 -19.04 -12.48 -5.97
N THR A 310 -18.62 -11.29 -6.38
CA THR A 310 -17.36 -11.03 -7.07
C THR A 310 -16.44 -10.20 -6.19
N LEU A 311 -15.14 -10.30 -6.45
CA LEU A 311 -14.12 -9.53 -5.75
C LEU A 311 -13.69 -8.34 -6.61
N ILE A 312 -13.38 -7.22 -5.95
CA ILE A 312 -12.71 -6.06 -6.53
C ILE A 312 -11.22 -6.40 -6.57
N ASN A 313 -10.62 -6.37 -7.76
CA ASN A 313 -9.20 -6.65 -7.98
C ASN A 313 -8.34 -5.41 -7.91
#